data_AF-A0A2Z6EZL2-F1
#
_entry.id   AF-A0A2Z6EZL2-F1
#
_cell.length_a   1.000
_cell.length_b   1.000
_cell.length_c   1.000
_cell.angle_alpha   90.00
_cell.angle_beta   90.00
_cell.angle_gamma   90.00
#
_symmetry.space_group_name_H-M   'P 1'
#
loop_
_entity.id
_entity.type
_entity.pdbx_description
1 polymer ?
#
loop_
_entity_poly.entity_id
_entity_poly.type
_entity_poly.pdbx_seq_one_letter_code
_entity_poly.pdbx_strand_id
1 'polypeptide(L)'
;MQKSAIISECGNYRYELKRIWDDSKPWVLFVCLNPSTADHEEEDNTSRVCINYAKRWGYGGLVIANLFAYRSTYKSVLYQAPDPVGPENDQHLHRLSKEAVETVCAWTDDGAFMERDLAVLPILKSPKCLTKLKSGRPGHPLYKSKELKPTPLL
;
A
#
# COMPACT_ATOMS: atom_id res chain seq x y z
N MET A 1 11.41 -16.17 -5.04
CA MET A 1 10.75 -14.86 -4.89
C MET A 1 11.71 -13.94 -4.16
N GLN A 2 12.10 -12.84 -4.78
CA GLN A 2 12.89 -11.79 -4.15
C GLN A 2 11.99 -11.03 -3.15
N LYS A 3 12.46 -10.86 -1.91
CA LYS A 3 11.76 -10.12 -0.86
C LYS A 3 12.68 -9.00 -0.37
N SER A 4 12.16 -7.79 -0.25
CA SER A 4 12.88 -6.68 0.39
C SER A 4 11.91 -5.71 1.07
N ALA A 5 12.43 -4.91 1.98
CA ALA A 5 11.72 -3.79 2.59
C ALA A 5 12.69 -2.60 2.73
N ILE A 6 12.17 -1.38 2.58
CA ILE A 6 12.92 -0.17 2.93
C ILE A 6 12.34 0.34 4.25
N ILE A 7 13.18 0.35 5.28
CA ILE A 7 12.84 0.74 6.65
C ILE A 7 13.81 1.87 7.04
N SER A 8 13.30 2.91 7.70
CA SER A 8 14.11 3.99 8.24
C SER A 8 15.18 3.47 9.21
N GLU A 9 16.29 4.18 9.37
CA GLU A 9 17.37 3.82 10.32
C GLU A 9 16.87 3.61 11.76
N CYS A 10 15.89 4.40 12.21
CA CYS A 10 15.30 4.25 13.55
C CYS A 10 14.34 3.06 13.68
N GLY A 11 14.09 2.32 12.60
CA GLY A 11 13.20 1.16 12.57
C GLY A 11 11.69 1.48 12.63
N ASN A 12 11.28 2.72 12.89
CA ASN A 12 9.87 3.08 13.11
C ASN A 12 9.05 3.20 11.83
N TYR A 13 9.69 3.45 10.69
CA TYR A 13 9.00 3.71 9.42
C TYR A 13 9.33 2.64 8.38
N ARG A 14 8.31 2.14 7.67
CA ARG A 14 8.49 1.27 6.49
C ARG A 14 7.91 1.96 5.26
N TYR A 15 8.79 2.32 4.34
CA TYR A 15 8.44 3.01 3.12
C TYR A 15 8.08 2.05 1.97
N GLU A 16 8.66 0.86 1.96
CA GLU A 16 8.49 -0.11 0.89
C GLU A 16 8.43 -1.53 1.45
N LEU A 17 7.51 -2.36 0.94
CA LEU A 17 7.53 -3.81 1.08
C LEU A 17 7.41 -4.44 -0.31
N LYS A 18 8.49 -5.04 -0.81
CA LYS A 18 8.59 -5.59 -2.17
C LYS A 18 8.58 -7.13 -2.14
N ARG A 19 7.85 -7.71 -3.09
CA ARG A 19 7.74 -9.16 -3.34
C ARG A 19 7.72 -9.40 -4.86
N ILE A 20 8.82 -9.89 -5.42
CA ILE A 20 8.96 -10.19 -6.85
C ILE A 20 9.13 -11.70 -7.05
N TRP A 21 8.19 -12.36 -7.73
CA TRP A 21 8.24 -13.80 -8.02
C TRP A 21 8.64 -14.12 -9.46
N ASP A 22 8.54 -13.16 -10.38
CA ASP A 22 8.93 -13.27 -11.78
C ASP A 22 9.41 -11.90 -12.25
N ASP A 23 10.72 -11.71 -12.35
CA ASP A 23 11.36 -10.44 -12.70
C ASP A 23 11.31 -10.11 -14.20
N SER A 24 10.86 -11.06 -15.03
CA SER A 24 10.57 -10.82 -16.45
C SER A 24 9.27 -10.05 -16.69
N LYS A 25 8.45 -9.85 -15.64
CA LYS A 25 7.13 -9.21 -15.71
C LYS A 25 7.05 -7.96 -14.83
N PRO A 26 6.17 -7.01 -15.17
CA PRO A 26 5.99 -5.80 -14.37
C PRO A 26 5.40 -6.10 -12.99
N TRP A 27 5.53 -5.15 -12.07
CA TRP A 27 4.93 -5.19 -10.74
C TRP A 27 3.86 -4.11 -10.56
N VAL A 28 2.96 -4.35 -9.60
CA VAL A 28 1.86 -3.44 -9.23
C VAL A 28 2.10 -2.83 -7.85
N LEU A 29 1.75 -1.55 -7.66
CA LEU A 29 1.78 -0.88 -6.37
C LEU A 29 0.44 -1.04 -5.66
N PHE A 30 0.47 -1.46 -4.39
CA PHE A 30 -0.65 -1.28 -3.47
C PHE A 30 -0.32 -0.17 -2.47
N VAL A 31 -1.26 0.75 -2.25
CA VAL A 31 -1.15 1.81 -1.24
C VAL A 31 -2.20 1.53 -0.15
N CYS A 32 -1.74 1.08 1.01
CA CYS A 32 -2.55 0.74 2.17
C CYS A 32 -2.54 1.87 3.22
N LEU A 33 -3.19 1.67 4.37
CA LEU A 33 -3.26 2.69 5.42
C LEU A 33 -1.89 2.91 6.11
N ASN A 34 -1.40 1.90 6.82
CA ASN A 34 -0.13 1.92 7.53
C ASN A 34 0.49 0.51 7.57
N PRO A 35 1.82 0.39 7.66
CA PRO A 35 2.49 -0.88 7.88
C PRO A 35 2.02 -1.52 9.18
N SER A 36 1.70 -2.80 9.14
CA SER A 36 1.76 -3.66 10.33
C SER A 36 3.23 -3.85 10.75
N THR A 37 3.46 -4.57 11.86
CA THR A 37 4.83 -4.98 12.23
C THR A 37 5.41 -6.05 11.33
N ALA A 38 4.65 -6.59 10.36
CA ALA A 38 5.15 -7.58 9.40
C ALA A 38 6.45 -7.10 8.75
N ASP A 39 7.48 -7.93 8.89
CA ASP A 39 8.82 -7.66 8.42
C ASP A 39 9.09 -8.39 7.09
N HIS A 40 10.35 -8.69 6.82
CA HIS A 40 10.80 -9.35 5.60
C HIS A 40 10.58 -10.88 5.65
N GLU A 41 10.29 -11.45 6.82
CA GLU A 41 10.17 -12.89 7.02
C GLU A 41 8.73 -13.37 6.84
N GLU A 42 7.74 -12.62 7.35
CA GLU A 42 6.32 -13.04 7.34
C GLU A 42 5.39 -12.12 6.52
N GLU A 43 4.47 -12.73 5.77
CA GLU A 43 3.37 -12.01 5.13
C GLU A 43 2.13 -11.94 6.04
N ASP A 44 1.65 -10.73 6.32
CA ASP A 44 0.35 -10.53 6.95
C ASP A 44 -0.84 -10.86 6.01
N ASN A 45 -2.05 -10.93 6.56
CA ASN A 45 -3.25 -11.26 5.78
C ASN A 45 -3.46 -10.32 4.58
N THR A 46 -3.14 -9.03 4.73
CA THR A 46 -3.31 -8.03 3.66
C THR A 46 -2.33 -8.28 2.53
N SER A 47 -1.04 -8.43 2.83
CA SER A 47 0.00 -8.70 1.84
C SER A 47 -0.24 -10.02 1.11
N ARG A 48 -0.66 -11.08 1.79
CA ARG A 48 -1.06 -12.35 1.14
C ARG A 48 -2.18 -12.16 0.12
N VAL A 49 -3.21 -11.38 0.46
CA VAL A 49 -4.32 -11.10 -0.46
C VAL A 49 -3.87 -10.25 -1.64
N CYS A 50 -3.06 -9.21 -1.42
CA CYS A 50 -2.48 -8.39 -2.48
C CYS A 50 -1.61 -9.22 -3.44
N ILE A 51 -0.79 -10.16 -2.92
CA ILE A 51 0.00 -11.11 -3.73
C ILE A 51 -0.91 -11.93 -4.64
N ASN A 52 -2.01 -12.46 -4.11
CA ASN A 52 -2.92 -13.28 -4.88
C ASN A 52 -3.63 -12.49 -5.99
N TYR A 53 -4.03 -11.24 -5.73
CA TYR A 53 -4.57 -10.36 -6.77
C TYR A 53 -3.54 -10.09 -7.85
N ALA A 54 -2.33 -9.66 -7.48
CA ALA A 54 -1.27 -9.33 -8.42
C ALA A 54 -0.92 -10.53 -9.32
N LYS A 55 -0.82 -11.74 -8.75
CA LYS A 55 -0.63 -12.98 -9.53
C LYS A 55 -1.77 -13.26 -10.50
N ARG A 56 -3.03 -13.08 -10.08
CA ARG A 56 -4.21 -13.29 -10.94
C ARG A 56 -4.29 -12.30 -12.10
N TRP A 57 -3.82 -11.07 -11.89
CA TRP A 57 -3.73 -10.06 -12.94
C TRP A 57 -2.54 -10.26 -13.87
N GLY A 58 -1.68 -11.24 -13.60
CA GLY A 58 -0.54 -11.58 -14.45
C GLY A 58 0.75 -10.79 -14.15
N TYR A 59 0.82 -10.07 -13.04
CA TYR A 59 2.04 -9.35 -12.64
C TYR A 59 3.13 -10.31 -12.14
N GLY A 60 4.38 -9.87 -12.26
CA GLY A 60 5.59 -10.56 -11.79
C GLY A 60 5.95 -10.26 -10.34
N GLY A 61 5.33 -9.24 -9.77
CA GLY A 61 5.55 -8.86 -8.39
C GLY A 61 4.57 -7.79 -7.93
N LEU A 62 4.73 -7.39 -6.68
CA LEU A 62 4.10 -6.20 -6.15
C LEU A 62 5.01 -5.47 -5.18
N VAL A 63 4.68 -4.20 -4.99
CA VAL A 63 5.20 -3.36 -3.92
C VAL A 63 4.03 -2.85 -3.09
N ILE A 64 4.15 -2.86 -1.78
CA ILE A 64 3.21 -2.23 -0.85
C ILE A 64 3.87 -0.99 -0.26
N ALA A 65 3.22 0.15 -0.45
CA ALA A 65 3.47 1.39 0.27
C ALA A 65 2.23 1.74 1.11
N ASN A 66 2.31 2.81 1.90
CA ASN A 66 1.23 3.17 2.82
C ASN A 66 1.05 4.68 2.88
N LEU A 67 -0.18 5.13 3.16
CA LEU A 67 -0.46 6.53 3.44
C LEU A 67 0.43 7.05 4.57
N PHE A 68 0.61 6.24 5.61
CA PHE A 68 1.46 6.54 6.75
C PHE A 68 2.58 5.51 6.84
N ALA A 69 3.85 5.92 6.98
CA ALA A 69 4.95 4.97 7.05
C ALA A 69 5.15 4.37 8.45
N TYR A 70 4.56 4.96 9.49
CA TYR A 70 4.74 4.50 10.86
C TYR A 70 4.22 3.07 11.07
N ARG A 71 5.11 2.19 11.55
CA ARG A 71 4.85 0.77 11.73
C ARG A 71 4.04 0.54 12.99
N SER A 72 2.83 0.02 12.82
CA SER A 72 1.97 -0.41 13.92
C SER A 72 0.93 -1.42 13.45
N THR A 73 0.75 -2.50 14.20
CA THR A 73 -0.34 -3.45 13.97
C THR A 73 -1.72 -2.83 14.21
N TYR A 74 -1.81 -1.85 15.10
CA TYR A 74 -3.07 -1.24 15.51
C TYR A 74 -3.15 0.22 15.08
N LYS A 75 -4.24 0.57 14.37
CA LYS A 75 -4.50 1.95 13.94
C LYS A 75 -4.66 2.94 15.09
N SER A 76 -5.08 2.47 16.27
CA SER A 76 -5.15 3.32 17.47
C SER A 76 -3.78 3.87 17.88
N VAL A 77 -2.70 3.11 17.65
CA VAL A 77 -1.32 3.55 17.92
C VAL A 77 -0.84 4.48 16.82
N LEU A 78 -1.21 4.23 15.56
CA LEU A 78 -0.94 5.15 14.44
C LEU A 78 -1.46 6.56 14.74
N TYR A 79 -2.69 6.67 15.25
CA TYR A 79 -3.32 7.96 15.56
C TYR A 79 -2.69 8.70 16.74
N GLN A 80 -1.84 8.03 17.52
CA GLN A 80 -1.11 8.61 18.65
C GLN A 80 0.36 8.88 18.32
N ALA A 81 0.86 8.42 17.17
CA ALA A 81 2.24 8.65 16.78
C ALA A 81 2.46 10.17 16.52
N PRO A 82 3.53 10.78 17.05
CA PRO A 82 3.81 12.20 16.84
C PRO A 82 4.02 12.58 15.37
N ASP A 83 4.65 11.70 14.60
CA ASP A 83 4.79 11.79 13.15
C ASP A 83 4.43 10.43 12.54
N PRO A 84 3.15 10.18 12.20
CA PRO A 84 2.72 8.93 11.59
C PRO A 84 3.09 8.85 10.10
N VAL A 85 3.25 10.01 9.44
CA VAL A 85 3.54 10.07 8.00
C VAL A 85 4.94 9.54 7.75
N GLY A 86 5.92 9.99 8.53
CA GLY A 86 7.32 9.64 8.42
C GLY A 86 8.06 10.49 7.37
N PRO A 87 9.34 10.79 7.60
CA PRO A 87 10.04 11.89 6.93
C PRO A 87 10.20 11.71 5.42
N GLU A 88 10.37 10.47 4.93
CA GLU A 88 10.65 10.18 3.51
C GLU A 88 9.44 9.60 2.76
N ASN A 89 8.29 9.46 3.42
CA ASN A 89 7.19 8.66 2.88
C ASN A 89 6.63 9.18 1.55
N ASP A 90 6.47 10.49 1.40
CA ASP A 90 5.96 11.10 0.17
C ASP A 90 6.91 10.92 -1.02
N GLN A 91 8.22 10.97 -0.76
CA GLN A 91 9.23 10.74 -1.80
C GLN A 91 9.15 9.29 -2.31
N HIS A 92 8.97 8.34 -1.38
CA HIS A 92 8.77 6.94 -1.73
C HIS A 92 7.45 6.70 -2.47
N LEU A 93 6.33 7.29 -2.03
CA LEU A 93 5.04 7.17 -2.73
C LEU A 93 5.11 7.71 -4.15
N HIS A 94 5.73 8.88 -4.34
CA HIS A 94 5.92 9.48 -5.66
C HIS A 94 6.75 8.58 -6.58
N ARG A 95 7.92 8.14 -6.11
CA ARG A 95 8.82 7.26 -6.86
C ARG A 95 8.12 5.95 -7.24
N LEU A 96 7.52 5.28 -6.26
CA LEU A 96 6.87 3.99 -6.47
C LEU A 96 5.67 4.09 -7.40
N SER A 97 4.83 5.11 -7.26
CA SER A 97 3.66 5.27 -8.14
C SER A 97 4.06 5.60 -9.59
N LYS A 98 5.21 6.27 -9.78
CA LYS A 98 5.77 6.54 -11.10
C LYS A 98 6.36 5.28 -11.76
N GLU A 99 7.06 4.43 -10.99
CA GLU A 99 7.69 3.20 -11.48
C GLU A 99 6.70 2.05 -11.72
N ALA A 100 5.61 1.99 -10.94
CA ALA A 100 4.60 0.95 -11.07
C ALA A 100 3.81 1.07 -12.38
N VAL A 101 3.43 -0.07 -12.95
CA VAL A 101 2.50 -0.08 -14.10
C VAL A 101 1.08 0.33 -13.68
N GLU A 102 0.71 0.01 -12.43
CA GLU A 102 -0.61 0.28 -11.88
C GLU A 102 -0.51 0.55 -10.37
N THR A 103 -1.31 1.50 -9.87
CA THR A 103 -1.39 1.86 -8.44
C THR A 103 -2.79 1.57 -7.91
N VAL A 104 -2.90 0.69 -6.91
CA VAL A 104 -4.16 0.24 -6.30
C VAL A 104 -4.23 0.69 -4.84
N CYS A 105 -5.22 1.54 -4.56
CA CYS A 105 -5.47 2.14 -3.25
C CYS A 105 -6.37 1.24 -2.40
N ALA A 106 -6.09 1.17 -1.10
CA ALA A 106 -6.65 0.16 -0.18
C ALA A 106 -6.76 0.63 1.29
N TRP A 107 -6.88 1.94 1.55
CA TRP A 107 -6.69 2.55 2.88
C TRP A 107 -7.96 2.83 3.70
N THR A 108 -9.14 2.43 3.25
CA THR A 108 -10.43 2.61 3.95
C THR A 108 -10.79 4.09 4.24
N ASP A 109 -11.82 4.31 5.06
CA ASP A 109 -12.14 5.64 5.58
C ASP A 109 -11.08 6.19 6.54
N ASP A 110 -10.23 5.33 7.09
CA ASP A 110 -9.15 5.71 7.99
C ASP A 110 -8.10 6.58 7.30
N GLY A 111 -8.02 6.55 5.96
CA GLY A 111 -7.16 7.45 5.19
C GLY A 111 -7.49 8.94 5.32
N ALA A 112 -8.70 9.28 5.82
CA ALA A 112 -9.10 10.66 6.10
C ALA A 112 -8.35 11.27 7.30
N PHE A 113 -7.71 10.44 8.12
CA PHE A 113 -6.94 10.94 9.26
C PHE A 113 -5.87 11.92 8.79
N MET A 114 -5.80 13.10 9.42
CA MET A 114 -4.92 14.21 9.01
C MET A 114 -5.08 14.64 7.53
N GLU A 115 -6.25 14.39 6.92
CA GLU A 115 -6.50 14.64 5.49
C GLU A 115 -5.46 13.95 4.58
N ARG A 116 -4.90 12.83 5.06
CA ARG A 116 -3.73 12.23 4.45
C ARG A 116 -4.01 11.70 3.05
N ASP A 117 -5.18 11.13 2.83
CA ASP A 117 -5.62 10.69 1.52
C ASP A 117 -5.67 11.85 0.50
N LEU A 118 -6.18 13.02 0.90
CA LEU A 118 -6.23 14.22 0.06
C LEU A 118 -4.82 14.72 -0.29
N ALA A 119 -3.88 14.63 0.64
CA ALA A 119 -2.47 14.98 0.39
C ALA A 119 -1.77 13.99 -0.55
N VAL A 120 -2.11 12.69 -0.49
CA VAL A 120 -1.45 11.64 -1.28
C VAL A 120 -2.06 11.49 -2.69
N LEU A 121 -3.36 11.70 -2.86
CA LEU A 121 -4.02 11.50 -4.16
C LEU A 121 -3.33 12.24 -5.33
N PRO A 122 -2.90 13.52 -5.20
CA PRO A 122 -2.16 14.22 -6.24
C PRO A 122 -0.75 13.66 -6.53
N ILE A 123 -0.17 12.90 -5.59
CA ILE A 123 1.15 12.28 -5.71
C ILE A 123 1.06 11.01 -6.57
N LEU A 124 -0.08 10.32 -6.55
CA LEU A 124 -0.27 9.02 -7.19
C LEU A 124 -0.65 9.17 -8.67
N LYS A 125 0.02 8.40 -9.53
CA LYS A 125 -0.29 8.31 -10.96
C LYS A 125 -1.52 7.43 -11.18
N SER A 126 -2.61 8.02 -11.68
CA SER A 126 -3.84 7.32 -12.09
C SER A 126 -4.35 6.32 -11.04
N PRO A 127 -4.64 6.76 -9.80
CA PRO A 127 -4.98 5.87 -8.70
C PRO A 127 -6.24 5.05 -9.00
N LYS A 128 -6.16 3.74 -8.73
CA LYS A 128 -7.27 2.79 -8.86
C LYS A 128 -7.65 2.21 -7.50
N CYS A 129 -8.74 1.46 -7.44
CA CYS A 129 -9.16 0.71 -6.26
C CYS A 129 -9.88 -0.58 -6.68
N LEU A 130 -10.03 -1.52 -5.75
CA LEU A 130 -10.85 -2.73 -6.00
C LEU A 130 -12.32 -2.52 -5.67
N THR A 131 -12.60 -1.67 -4.70
CA THR A 131 -13.95 -1.32 -4.26
C THR A 131 -13.93 0.12 -3.77
N LYS A 132 -15.05 0.84 -3.93
CA LYS A 132 -15.27 2.14 -3.30
C LYS A 132 -16.23 1.98 -2.12
N LEU A 133 -15.94 2.66 -1.02
CA LEU A 133 -16.84 2.82 0.11
C LEU A 133 -17.91 3.87 -0.21
N LYS A 134 -18.94 3.99 0.64
CA LYS A 134 -20.00 5.02 0.48
C LYS A 134 -19.44 6.45 0.51
N SER A 135 -18.33 6.65 1.22
CA SER A 135 -17.58 7.91 1.27
C SER A 135 -16.84 8.26 -0.03
N GLY A 136 -16.75 7.33 -0.99
CA GLY A 136 -15.90 7.44 -2.17
C GLY A 136 -14.47 6.94 -1.99
N ARG A 137 -14.02 6.68 -0.75
CA ARG A 137 -12.67 6.17 -0.45
C ARG A 137 -12.49 4.70 -0.86
N PRO A 138 -11.24 4.25 -1.12
CA PRO A 138 -10.98 2.86 -1.46
C PRO A 138 -11.27 1.93 -0.28
N GLY A 139 -11.94 0.80 -0.55
CA GLY A 139 -12.14 -0.26 0.44
C GLY A 139 -10.90 -1.13 0.66
N HIS A 140 -10.87 -1.83 1.80
CA HIS A 140 -9.82 -2.80 2.10
C HIS A 140 -9.93 -4.06 1.21
N PRO A 141 -8.82 -4.67 0.77
CA PRO A 141 -8.83 -5.84 -0.11
C PRO A 141 -9.29 -7.13 0.56
N LEU A 142 -9.22 -7.20 1.90
CA LEU A 142 -9.66 -8.39 2.65
C LEU A 142 -11.15 -8.65 2.46
N TYR A 143 -11.49 -9.95 2.40
CA TYR A 143 -12.86 -10.45 2.27
C TYR A 143 -13.60 -9.96 1.02
N LYS A 144 -12.85 -9.61 -0.04
CA LYS A 144 -13.39 -9.26 -1.36
C LYS A 144 -13.24 -10.42 -2.35
N SER A 145 -14.04 -10.39 -3.42
CA SER A 145 -13.97 -11.39 -4.48
C SER A 145 -12.60 -11.39 -5.14
N LYS A 146 -11.99 -12.58 -5.25
CA LYS A 146 -10.69 -12.79 -5.91
C LYS A 146 -10.67 -12.41 -7.40
N GLU A 147 -11.84 -12.23 -8.01
CA GLU A 147 -12.02 -11.89 -9.44
C GLU A 147 -12.04 -10.38 -9.70
N LEU A 148 -11.99 -9.54 -8.65
CA LEU A 148 -11.95 -8.09 -8.83
C LEU A 148 -10.73 -7.65 -9.63
N LYS A 149 -10.94 -6.64 -10.47
CA LYS A 149 -9.90 -5.93 -11.21
C LYS A 149 -9.87 -4.47 -10.78
N PRO A 150 -8.72 -3.79 -10.80
CA PRO A 150 -8.63 -2.38 -10.42
C PRO A 150 -9.47 -1.49 -11.34
N THR A 151 -10.27 -0.60 -10.75
CA THR A 151 -11.04 0.43 -11.45
C THR A 151 -10.62 1.83 -11.00
N PRO A 152 -10.78 2.87 -11.84
CA PRO A 152 -10.41 4.25 -11.47
C PRO A 152 -11.01 4.68 -10.13
N LEU A 153 -10.16 5.22 -9.24
CA LEU A 153 -10.60 5.74 -7.95
C LEU A 153 -11.29 7.10 -8.09
N LEU A 154 -10.78 7.94 -8.98
CA LEU A 154 -11.33 9.25 -9.35
C LEU A 154 -12.14 9.13 -10.65
#